data_AF-A0A7W6T0X1-F1
#
_entry.id   AF-A0A7W6T0X1-F1
#
_cell.length_a   1.000
_cell.length_b   1.000
_cell.length_c   1.000
_cell.angle_alpha   90.00
_cell.angle_beta   90.00
_cell.angle_gamma   90.00
#
_symmetry.space_group_name_H-M   'P 1'
#
loop_
_entity.id
_entity.type
_entity.pdbx_description
1 polymer ?
#
loop_
_entity_poly.entity_id
_entity_poly.type
_entity_poly.pdbx_seq_one_letter_code
_entity_poly.pdbx_strand_id
1 'polypeptide(L)'
;MTAKIAIATAEPSMFETLRGHLLAAGVALEDLYDKPLMTPDQTSEWLIANETELLVLDARLPTDPSAVFDTRTTLGAKHVLNTVVLAQDPHTSVLVIAPSFGTCADLEEECRAAGNALILPMDALQLHRHRILRPFIAMLTGHPDETDAIPGAFRVIEIEIHSAKVECRLGTGEDGSPMLRWNTISDLDDLKSAAQTYARDEMPLNNWLGQTRDIGTRLFKSFVVKAIGEHLFSQIEKSAGGLVGLSFRFVISDAGFYPVPFEASVRYLSEENGPFVLLYAPIVRRIPSFVRGRASERARIKPGAKLMFVRSQIGEHPDLKLDSAICDGKKFDKLGNIDTELKHVTELGAAGCFDLKVVNLSDAPPGEAAPYLLKQLDAFRPTILHYAGHAWSDGQKTATLVLPGLQPQQAVGLKLDRVAASDGLSTTTLVYLSACRGISKGCVQQLVMNGIPYALGFRWNVEDERAPQFAREFYDELHKTRSVCVAFRKACRASWESLNYDEESPIWLSPILLAQSTDWAARCQ
;
A
#
# COMPACT_ATOMS: atom_id res chain seq x y z
N MET A 1 25.65 -32.66 -18.84
CA MET A 1 24.87 -31.86 -17.87
C MET A 1 25.17 -30.42 -18.20
N THR A 2 24.23 -29.68 -18.76
CA THR A 2 24.38 -28.25 -19.04
C THR A 2 23.92 -27.50 -17.79
N ALA A 3 24.86 -26.89 -17.08
CA ALA A 3 24.52 -26.00 -15.97
C ALA A 3 23.72 -24.81 -16.52
N LYS A 4 22.61 -24.47 -15.88
CA LYS A 4 21.69 -23.41 -16.32
C LYS A 4 22.06 -22.03 -15.81
N ILE A 5 22.90 -21.98 -14.77
CA ILE A 5 23.31 -20.75 -14.09
C ILE A 5 24.83 -20.69 -14.00
N ALA A 6 25.42 -19.59 -14.48
CA ALA A 6 26.84 -19.31 -14.35
C ALA A 6 27.13 -18.00 -13.62
N ILE A 7 28.34 -17.90 -13.07
CA ILE A 7 28.80 -16.72 -12.34
C ILE A 7 30.06 -16.19 -13.02
N ALA A 8 29.98 -14.97 -13.55
CA ALA A 8 31.10 -14.25 -14.12
C ALA A 8 31.69 -13.28 -13.11
N THR A 9 32.85 -13.63 -12.56
CA THR A 9 33.62 -12.79 -11.63
C THR A 9 35.09 -13.21 -11.69
N ALA A 10 36.00 -12.24 -11.58
CA ALA A 10 37.42 -12.50 -11.45
C ALA A 10 37.86 -12.76 -9.99
N GLU A 11 36.93 -12.70 -9.03
CA GLU A 11 37.21 -12.80 -7.60
C GLU A 11 36.73 -14.16 -7.04
N PRO A 12 37.64 -15.09 -6.65
CA PRO A 12 37.26 -16.40 -6.12
C PRO A 12 36.39 -16.35 -4.86
N SER A 13 36.64 -15.39 -3.95
CA SER A 13 35.83 -15.18 -2.75
C SER A 13 34.40 -14.75 -3.08
N MET A 14 34.24 -13.90 -4.10
CA MET A 14 32.92 -13.48 -4.57
C MET A 14 32.17 -14.64 -5.24
N PHE A 15 32.86 -15.47 -6.02
CA PHE A 15 32.28 -16.67 -6.61
C PHE A 15 31.67 -17.59 -5.54
N GLU A 16 32.43 -17.95 -4.51
CA GLU A 16 31.95 -18.81 -3.42
C GLU A 16 30.79 -18.16 -2.64
N THR A 17 30.86 -16.85 -2.42
CA THR A 17 29.80 -16.11 -1.72
C THR A 17 28.49 -16.10 -2.52
N LEU A 18 28.56 -15.77 -3.81
CA LEU A 18 27.39 -15.76 -4.70
C LEU A 18 26.81 -17.15 -4.85
N ARG A 19 27.66 -18.16 -5.08
CA ARG A 19 27.25 -19.56 -5.18
C ARG A 19 26.55 -20.04 -3.91
N GLY A 20 27.08 -19.72 -2.73
CA GLY A 20 26.44 -20.04 -1.45
C GLY A 20 25.09 -19.33 -1.26
N HIS A 21 24.95 -18.09 -1.71
CA HIS A 21 23.68 -17.37 -1.66
C HIS A 21 22.64 -17.91 -2.66
N LEU A 22 23.04 -18.33 -3.86
CA LEU A 22 22.16 -18.97 -4.85
C LEU A 22 21.62 -20.31 -4.33
N LEU A 23 22.48 -21.16 -3.76
CA LEU A 23 22.06 -22.41 -3.12
C LEU A 23 21.05 -22.16 -1.99
N ALA A 24 21.32 -21.18 -1.11
CA ALA A 24 20.39 -20.80 -0.04
C ALA A 24 19.09 -20.15 -0.57
N ALA A 25 19.12 -19.56 -1.77
CA ALA A 25 17.95 -19.04 -2.45
C ALA A 25 17.05 -20.16 -2.99
N GLY A 26 17.56 -21.39 -3.12
CA GLY A 26 16.82 -22.57 -3.57
C GLY A 26 17.24 -23.08 -4.96
N VAL A 27 18.33 -22.56 -5.52
CA VAL A 27 18.91 -23.06 -6.77
C VAL A 27 19.53 -24.44 -6.52
N ALA A 28 19.28 -25.41 -7.41
CA ALA A 28 19.84 -26.75 -7.30
C ALA A 28 21.35 -26.74 -7.62
N LEU A 29 22.11 -27.67 -7.02
CA LEU A 29 23.55 -27.72 -7.19
C LEU A 29 23.95 -28.06 -8.63
N GLU A 30 23.18 -28.94 -9.25
CA GLU A 30 23.31 -29.40 -10.64
C GLU A 30 23.05 -28.30 -11.68
N ASP A 31 22.30 -27.25 -11.32
CA ASP A 31 22.03 -26.12 -12.19
C ASP A 31 23.15 -25.07 -12.16
N LEU A 32 24.08 -25.15 -11.20
CA LEU A 32 25.16 -24.20 -11.01
C LEU A 32 26.45 -24.67 -11.68
N TYR A 33 27.04 -23.81 -12.49
CA TYR A 33 28.38 -24.03 -13.02
C TYR A 33 29.41 -24.02 -11.87
N ASP A 34 30.37 -24.94 -11.91
CA ASP A 34 31.26 -25.25 -10.79
C ASP A 34 32.49 -24.35 -10.71
N LYS A 35 32.69 -23.46 -11.69
CA LYS A 35 33.86 -22.57 -11.80
C LYS A 35 33.45 -21.13 -12.13
N PRO A 36 34.21 -20.12 -11.69
CA PRO A 36 33.99 -18.74 -12.11
C PRO A 36 34.38 -18.54 -13.58
N LEU A 37 33.60 -17.71 -14.30
CA LEU A 37 33.97 -17.17 -15.60
C LEU A 37 34.74 -15.86 -15.36
N MET A 38 36.07 -15.90 -15.52
CA MET A 38 36.96 -14.87 -14.98
C MET A 38 37.14 -13.67 -15.93
N THR A 39 36.80 -13.82 -17.20
CA THR A 39 36.96 -12.79 -18.23
C THR A 39 35.73 -12.69 -19.12
N PRO A 40 35.54 -11.55 -19.83
CA PRO A 40 34.47 -11.40 -20.80
C PRO A 40 34.52 -12.45 -21.92
N ASP A 41 35.72 -12.79 -22.41
CA ASP A 41 35.90 -13.80 -23.46
C ASP A 41 35.49 -15.19 -22.99
N GLN A 42 35.95 -15.62 -21.81
CA GLN A 42 35.54 -16.90 -21.21
C GLN A 42 34.03 -16.98 -21.01
N THR A 43 33.43 -15.86 -20.59
CA THR A 43 31.99 -15.77 -20.39
C THR A 43 31.25 -15.94 -21.71
N SER A 44 31.73 -15.28 -22.76
CA SER A 44 31.12 -15.32 -24.09
C SER A 44 31.23 -16.71 -24.74
N GLU A 45 32.41 -17.34 -24.65
CA GLU A 45 32.62 -18.72 -25.12
C GLU A 45 31.70 -19.71 -24.40
N TRP A 46 31.53 -19.55 -23.08
CA TRP A 46 30.66 -20.41 -22.29
C TRP A 46 29.18 -20.25 -22.68
N LEU A 47 28.71 -19.01 -22.85
CA LEU A 47 27.33 -18.72 -23.27
C LEU A 47 27.02 -19.29 -24.67
N ILE A 48 27.98 -19.24 -25.61
CA ILE A 48 27.81 -19.83 -26.94
C ILE A 48 27.70 -21.37 -26.87
N ALA A 49 28.40 -21.98 -25.91
CA ALA A 49 28.50 -23.43 -25.79
C ALA A 49 27.39 -24.07 -24.93
N ASN A 50 26.61 -23.29 -24.16
CA ASN A 50 25.68 -23.80 -23.17
C ASN A 50 24.33 -23.06 -23.20
N GLU A 51 23.24 -23.80 -23.10
CA GLU A 51 21.92 -23.22 -22.79
C GLU A 51 21.94 -22.63 -21.38
N THR A 52 21.75 -21.32 -21.29
CA THR A 52 21.85 -20.56 -20.04
C THR A 52 20.52 -19.89 -19.73
N GLU A 53 20.01 -20.10 -18.51
CA GLU A 53 18.82 -19.39 -18.05
C GLU A 53 19.21 -18.08 -17.33
N LEU A 54 20.30 -18.11 -16.54
CA LEU A 54 20.75 -16.96 -15.76
C LEU A 54 22.28 -16.83 -15.71
N LEU A 55 22.78 -15.66 -16.09
CA LEU A 55 24.15 -15.24 -15.84
C LEU A 55 24.21 -14.27 -14.66
N VAL A 56 24.96 -14.59 -13.62
CA VAL A 56 25.29 -13.64 -12.54
C VAL A 56 26.61 -12.96 -12.86
N LEU A 57 26.58 -11.66 -13.14
CA LEU A 57 27.72 -10.88 -13.64
C LEU A 57 28.21 -9.89 -12.58
N ASP A 58 29.47 -10.01 -12.14
CA ASP A 58 30.12 -8.96 -11.35
C ASP A 58 30.38 -7.73 -12.24
N ALA A 59 29.84 -6.56 -11.85
CA ALA A 59 30.06 -5.31 -12.58
C ALA A 59 31.56 -4.93 -12.67
N ARG A 60 32.41 -5.50 -11.81
CA ARG A 60 33.85 -5.27 -11.76
C ARG A 60 34.64 -6.29 -12.56
N LEU A 61 34.01 -7.10 -13.41
CA LEU A 61 34.70 -8.05 -14.29
C LEU A 61 35.74 -7.31 -15.15
N PRO A 62 37.05 -7.63 -15.04
CA PRO A 62 38.09 -6.94 -15.78
C PRO A 62 38.14 -7.42 -17.23
N THR A 63 38.51 -6.52 -18.14
CA THR A 63 38.83 -6.89 -19.54
C THR A 63 40.20 -7.54 -19.68
N ASP A 64 41.15 -7.17 -18.81
CA ASP A 64 42.49 -7.76 -18.76
C ASP A 64 42.50 -8.98 -17.82
N PRO A 65 42.83 -10.19 -18.31
CA PRO A 65 42.92 -11.40 -17.48
C PRO A 65 43.94 -11.30 -16.34
N SER A 66 44.90 -10.36 -16.42
CA SER A 66 45.90 -10.11 -15.36
C SER A 66 45.41 -9.16 -14.26
N ALA A 67 44.30 -8.44 -14.49
CA ALA A 67 43.70 -7.56 -13.50
C ALA A 67 42.73 -8.32 -12.59
N VAL A 68 42.64 -7.88 -11.33
CA VAL A 68 41.75 -8.51 -10.32
C VAL A 68 40.34 -7.89 -10.35
N PHE A 69 40.22 -6.60 -10.71
CA PHE A 69 38.94 -5.90 -10.78
C PHE A 69 38.99 -4.67 -11.70
N ASP A 70 37.85 -4.37 -12.34
CA ASP A 70 37.56 -3.07 -12.94
C ASP A 70 36.70 -2.23 -11.98
N THR A 71 37.33 -1.32 -11.24
CA THR A 71 36.63 -0.42 -10.31
C THR A 71 36.22 0.92 -10.93
N ARG A 72 36.52 1.15 -12.22
CA ARG A 72 36.43 2.49 -12.81
C ARG A 72 35.53 2.56 -14.03
N THR A 73 35.57 1.56 -14.91
CA THR A 73 35.01 1.69 -16.26
C THR A 73 33.81 0.78 -16.52
N THR A 74 33.68 -0.32 -15.76
CA THR A 74 32.67 -1.37 -15.97
C THR A 74 32.69 -1.96 -17.39
N LEU A 75 33.79 -1.81 -18.13
CA LEU A 75 33.85 -2.12 -19.55
C LEU A 75 33.73 -3.62 -19.82
N GLY A 76 34.31 -4.46 -18.95
CA GLY A 76 34.17 -5.90 -19.07
C GLY A 76 32.73 -6.36 -18.89
N ALA A 77 32.03 -5.82 -17.88
CA ALA A 77 30.61 -6.10 -17.67
C ALA A 77 29.74 -5.58 -18.82
N LYS A 78 29.99 -4.36 -19.33
CA LYS A 78 29.31 -3.83 -20.52
C LYS A 78 29.54 -4.71 -21.75
N HIS A 79 30.76 -5.19 -21.96
CA HIS A 79 31.08 -6.11 -23.05
C HIS A 79 30.27 -7.40 -22.95
N VAL A 80 30.27 -8.06 -21.78
CA VAL A 80 29.48 -9.27 -21.56
C VAL A 80 27.99 -9.02 -21.77
N LEU A 81 27.46 -7.94 -21.19
CA LEU A 81 26.05 -7.61 -21.33
C LEU A 81 25.69 -7.38 -22.80
N ASN A 82 26.50 -6.61 -23.54
CA ASN A 82 26.34 -6.45 -24.98
C ASN A 82 26.47 -7.76 -25.75
N THR A 83 27.36 -8.67 -25.35
CA THR A 83 27.43 -10.00 -25.97
C THR A 83 26.18 -10.83 -25.69
N VAL A 84 25.68 -10.88 -24.45
CA VAL A 84 24.45 -11.61 -24.08
C VAL A 84 23.22 -11.01 -24.77
N VAL A 85 23.13 -9.68 -24.80
CA VAL A 85 21.94 -8.91 -25.21
C VAL A 85 21.90 -8.66 -26.72
N LEU A 86 23.05 -8.39 -27.35
CA LEU A 86 23.12 -8.09 -28.79
C LEU A 86 23.39 -9.33 -29.66
N ALA A 87 23.91 -10.44 -29.10
CA ALA A 87 24.14 -11.67 -29.87
C ALA A 87 22.89 -12.53 -30.12
N GLN A 88 21.68 -12.01 -29.81
CA GLN A 88 20.39 -12.60 -30.14
C GLN A 88 20.03 -13.92 -29.44
N ASP A 89 20.50 -14.17 -28.22
CA ASP A 89 19.84 -15.16 -27.36
C ASP A 89 18.83 -14.46 -26.43
N PRO A 90 17.53 -14.39 -26.80
CA PRO A 90 16.51 -13.77 -25.97
C PRO A 90 16.22 -14.56 -24.68
N HIS A 91 16.82 -15.74 -24.49
CA HIS A 91 16.50 -16.64 -23.38
C HIS A 91 17.41 -16.47 -22.15
N THR A 92 18.64 -15.99 -22.32
CA THR A 92 19.57 -15.78 -21.19
C THR A 92 19.23 -14.50 -20.43
N SER A 93 18.90 -14.62 -19.15
CA SER A 93 18.75 -13.45 -18.27
C SER A 93 20.05 -13.09 -17.56
N VAL A 94 20.21 -11.82 -17.17
CA VAL A 94 21.44 -11.34 -16.51
C VAL A 94 21.14 -10.67 -15.18
N LEU A 95 21.76 -11.14 -14.09
CA LEU A 95 21.80 -10.46 -12.80
C LEU A 95 23.16 -9.81 -12.61
N VAL A 96 23.23 -8.49 -12.75
CA VAL A 96 24.46 -7.71 -12.56
C VAL A 96 24.62 -7.32 -11.10
N ILE A 97 25.71 -7.73 -10.47
CA ILE A 97 26.07 -7.36 -9.10
C ILE A 97 26.91 -6.09 -9.12
N ALA A 98 26.33 -4.97 -8.69
CA ALA A 98 27.00 -3.67 -8.65
C ALA A 98 27.69 -3.44 -7.28
N PRO A 99 28.77 -2.65 -7.20
CA PRO A 99 29.47 -2.41 -5.92
C PRO A 99 28.58 -1.75 -4.86
N SER A 100 27.77 -0.78 -5.24
CA SER A 100 26.82 -0.10 -4.34
C SER A 100 25.70 0.56 -5.15
N PHE A 101 24.72 1.17 -4.46
CA PHE A 101 23.64 1.91 -5.11
C PHE A 101 24.17 3.08 -5.95
N GLY A 102 23.72 3.17 -7.20
CA GLY A 102 23.98 4.31 -8.09
C GLY A 102 25.43 4.46 -8.58
N THR A 103 26.35 3.52 -8.28
CA THR A 103 27.75 3.62 -8.75
C THR A 103 27.96 3.22 -10.20
N CYS A 104 26.94 2.66 -10.85
CA CYS A 104 27.03 2.10 -12.20
C CYS A 104 25.88 2.59 -13.10
N ALA A 105 25.60 3.89 -13.11
CA ALA A 105 24.49 4.47 -13.87
C ALA A 105 24.50 4.08 -15.35
N ASP A 106 25.67 4.05 -16.00
CA ASP A 106 25.77 3.59 -17.38
C ASP A 106 25.33 2.12 -17.56
N LEU A 107 25.70 1.23 -16.63
CA LEU A 107 25.26 -0.17 -16.68
C LEU A 107 23.76 -0.30 -16.44
N GLU A 108 23.15 0.59 -15.64
CA GLU A 108 21.70 0.62 -15.47
C GLU A 108 20.99 0.94 -16.79
N GLU A 109 21.56 1.82 -17.61
CA GLU A 109 21.06 2.10 -18.96
C GLU A 109 21.17 0.88 -19.86
N GLU A 110 22.33 0.20 -19.87
CA GLU A 110 22.52 -1.00 -20.68
C GLU A 110 21.58 -2.14 -20.24
N CYS A 111 21.38 -2.32 -18.93
CA CYS A 111 20.41 -3.30 -18.42
C CYS A 111 18.98 -2.96 -18.81
N ARG A 112 18.64 -1.66 -18.87
CA ARG A 112 17.34 -1.19 -19.34
C ARG A 112 17.15 -1.50 -20.82
N ALA A 113 18.15 -1.18 -21.65
CA ALA A 113 18.13 -1.47 -23.08
C ALA A 113 18.00 -2.97 -23.36
N ALA A 114 18.61 -3.79 -22.52
CA ALA A 114 18.55 -5.25 -22.60
C ALA A 114 17.17 -5.84 -22.31
N GLY A 115 16.44 -5.29 -21.33
CA GLY A 115 15.10 -5.75 -20.94
C GLY A 115 15.05 -7.08 -20.17
N ASN A 116 16.07 -7.93 -20.27
CA ASN A 116 16.25 -9.21 -19.56
C ASN A 116 17.41 -9.16 -18.53
N ALA A 117 17.85 -7.96 -18.16
CA ALA A 117 18.92 -7.77 -17.19
C ALA A 117 18.48 -6.91 -16.01
N LEU A 118 18.93 -7.23 -14.80
CA LEU A 118 18.67 -6.48 -13.57
C LEU A 118 19.94 -6.22 -12.79
N ILE A 119 20.02 -5.06 -12.13
CA ILE A 119 21.11 -4.71 -11.23
C ILE A 119 20.71 -4.95 -9.77
N LEU A 120 21.58 -5.61 -9.03
CA LEU A 120 21.51 -5.80 -7.59
C LEU A 120 22.77 -5.22 -6.93
N PRO A 121 22.64 -4.17 -6.10
CA PRO A 121 23.75 -3.65 -5.33
C PRO A 121 24.27 -4.65 -4.30
N MET A 122 25.59 -4.75 -4.17
CA MET A 122 26.27 -5.62 -3.21
C MET A 122 25.87 -5.28 -1.77
N ASP A 123 25.67 -4.00 -1.43
CA ASP A 123 25.18 -3.59 -0.11
C ASP A 123 23.84 -4.26 0.26
N ALA A 124 22.92 -4.32 -0.71
CA ALA A 124 21.62 -4.95 -0.52
C ALA A 124 21.75 -6.48 -0.43
N LEU A 125 22.63 -7.08 -1.25
CA LEU A 125 22.93 -8.50 -1.19
C LEU A 125 23.59 -8.90 0.14
N GLN A 126 24.53 -8.12 0.67
CA GLN A 126 25.17 -8.40 1.96
C GLN A 126 24.18 -8.28 3.13
N LEU A 127 23.31 -7.26 3.07
CA LEU A 127 22.30 -7.03 4.10
C LEU A 127 21.25 -8.14 4.15
N HIS A 128 20.72 -8.56 2.99
CA HIS A 128 19.57 -9.46 2.90
C HIS A 128 19.90 -10.89 2.48
N ARG A 129 21.11 -11.12 1.95
CA ARG A 129 21.64 -12.42 1.51
C ARG A 129 20.69 -13.09 0.51
N HIS A 130 20.49 -14.40 0.63
CA HIS A 130 19.58 -15.17 -0.22
C HIS A 130 18.14 -14.64 -0.29
N ARG A 131 17.68 -13.86 0.72
CA ARG A 131 16.29 -13.35 0.74
C ARG A 131 16.02 -12.35 -0.37
N ILE A 132 17.02 -11.55 -0.77
CA ILE A 132 16.88 -10.62 -1.88
C ILE A 132 17.10 -11.28 -3.24
N LEU A 133 17.91 -12.34 -3.30
CA LEU A 133 18.13 -13.08 -4.55
C LEU A 133 16.87 -13.78 -5.05
N ARG A 134 16.07 -14.36 -4.14
CA ARG A 134 14.85 -15.10 -4.52
C ARG A 134 13.92 -14.30 -5.43
N PRO A 135 13.50 -13.06 -5.08
CA PRO A 135 12.69 -12.24 -5.97
C PRO A 135 13.39 -11.86 -7.28
N PHE A 136 14.69 -11.57 -7.26
CA PHE A 136 15.42 -11.23 -8.50
C PHE A 136 15.49 -12.41 -9.47
N ILE A 137 15.78 -13.61 -8.97
CA ILE A 137 15.76 -14.83 -9.77
C ILE A 137 14.35 -15.05 -10.33
N ALA A 138 13.31 -14.99 -9.48
CA ALA A 138 11.93 -15.14 -9.92
C ALA A 138 11.55 -14.15 -11.04
N MET A 139 11.91 -12.88 -10.92
CA MET A 139 11.62 -11.87 -11.95
C MET A 139 12.37 -12.10 -13.26
N LEU A 140 13.60 -12.61 -13.21
CA LEU A 140 14.44 -12.84 -14.39
C LEU A 140 14.09 -14.14 -15.12
N THR A 141 13.91 -15.23 -14.37
CA THR A 141 13.69 -16.56 -14.96
C THR A 141 12.22 -16.95 -15.05
N GLY A 142 11.34 -16.21 -14.38
CA GLY A 142 9.90 -16.45 -14.43
C GLY A 142 9.29 -15.95 -15.74
N HIS A 143 8.40 -16.75 -16.31
CA HIS A 143 7.56 -16.31 -17.42
C HIS A 143 6.21 -15.87 -16.87
N PRO A 144 5.77 -14.63 -17.14
CA PRO A 144 4.40 -14.25 -16.82
C PRO A 144 3.47 -15.02 -17.75
N ASP A 145 2.62 -15.89 -17.19
CA ASP A 145 1.38 -16.26 -17.89
C ASP A 145 0.54 -14.98 -18.02
N GLU A 146 -0.11 -14.75 -19.17
CA GLU A 146 -0.65 -13.45 -19.63
C GLU A 146 -1.52 -12.65 -18.63
N THR A 147 -1.89 -13.24 -17.49
CA THR A 147 -2.69 -12.59 -16.44
C THR A 147 -2.23 -12.81 -15.00
N ASP A 148 -1.19 -13.63 -14.75
CA ASP A 148 -0.79 -14.04 -13.40
C ASP A 148 0.57 -13.47 -12.96
N ALA A 149 0.63 -13.06 -11.69
CA ALA A 149 1.86 -12.58 -11.07
C ALA A 149 2.87 -13.73 -10.90
N ILE A 150 4.14 -13.46 -11.18
CA ILE A 150 5.22 -14.43 -10.98
C ILE A 150 5.36 -14.75 -9.48
N PRO A 151 5.21 -16.02 -9.06
CA PRO A 151 5.37 -16.40 -7.66
C PRO A 151 6.76 -16.04 -7.12
N GLY A 152 6.84 -15.57 -5.87
CA GLY A 152 8.11 -15.17 -5.24
C GLY A 152 8.71 -13.85 -5.73
N ALA A 153 8.16 -13.21 -6.78
CA ALA A 153 8.58 -11.87 -7.20
C ALA A 153 8.14 -10.78 -6.20
N PHE A 154 8.75 -9.61 -6.29
CA PHE A 154 8.30 -8.46 -5.50
C PHE A 154 6.91 -8.01 -5.96
N ARG A 155 6.04 -7.71 -5.00
CA ARG A 155 4.71 -7.14 -5.26
C ARG A 155 4.27 -6.07 -4.26
N VAL A 156 5.01 -5.93 -3.17
CA VAL A 156 4.71 -4.98 -2.10
C VAL A 156 5.80 -3.92 -2.06
N ILE A 157 5.37 -2.66 -2.16
CA ILE A 157 6.24 -1.49 -2.02
C ILE A 157 5.81 -0.75 -0.77
N GLU A 158 6.74 -0.59 0.17
CA GLU A 158 6.53 0.17 1.39
C GLU A 158 7.43 1.40 1.42
N ILE A 159 6.81 2.55 1.70
CA ILE A 159 7.48 3.84 1.84
C ILE A 159 7.33 4.29 3.28
N GLU A 160 8.40 4.22 4.06
CA GLU A 160 8.42 4.70 5.44
C GLU A 160 8.89 6.14 5.51
N ILE A 161 8.06 6.99 6.10
CA ILE A 161 8.25 8.43 6.15
C ILE A 161 8.64 8.82 7.57
N HIS A 162 9.80 9.42 7.70
CA HIS A 162 10.33 10.00 8.92
C HIS A 162 10.54 11.50 8.75
N SER A 163 10.84 12.20 9.85
CA SER A 163 11.05 13.66 9.86
C SER A 163 12.20 14.14 8.96
N ALA A 164 13.22 13.29 8.74
CA ALA A 164 14.45 13.65 8.03
C ALA A 164 14.79 12.73 6.85
N LYS A 165 14.02 11.66 6.62
CA LYS A 165 14.27 10.70 5.54
C LYS A 165 13.02 9.91 5.18
N VAL A 166 13.04 9.31 4.00
CA VAL A 166 12.11 8.29 3.53
C VAL A 166 12.87 7.00 3.27
N GLU A 167 12.42 5.87 3.81
CA GLU A 167 12.97 4.55 3.51
C GLU A 167 12.04 3.78 2.57
N CYS A 168 12.60 3.21 1.51
CA CYS A 168 11.87 2.30 0.62
C CYS A 168 12.17 0.85 1.04
N ARG A 169 11.13 0.03 1.12
CA ARG A 169 11.23 -1.41 1.34
C ARG A 169 10.42 -2.18 0.31
N LEU A 170 10.92 -3.35 -0.05
CA LEU A 170 10.32 -4.25 -1.04
C LEU A 170 9.95 -5.58 -0.40
N GLY A 171 8.85 -6.19 -0.81
CA GLY A 171 8.42 -7.50 -0.31
C GLY A 171 7.63 -8.30 -1.34
N THR A 172 7.61 -9.63 -1.16
CA THR A 172 6.84 -10.55 -2.00
C THR A 172 5.37 -10.61 -1.59
N GLY A 173 5.02 -10.04 -0.43
CA GLY A 173 3.66 -10.06 0.13
C GLY A 173 3.14 -11.43 0.51
N GLU A 174 3.96 -12.48 0.42
CA GLU A 174 3.66 -13.81 0.93
C GLU A 174 3.61 -13.80 2.45
N ASP A 175 2.71 -14.60 3.02
CA ASP A 175 2.52 -14.64 4.47
C ASP A 175 3.82 -15.04 5.18
N GLY A 176 4.32 -14.14 6.05
CA GLY A 176 5.56 -14.35 6.82
C GLY A 176 6.86 -13.95 6.11
N SER A 177 6.80 -13.54 4.84
CA SER A 177 7.97 -13.00 4.14
C SER A 177 8.30 -11.58 4.63
N PRO A 178 9.56 -11.30 5.01
CA PRO A 178 9.93 -9.99 5.55
C PRO A 178 9.97 -8.92 4.45
N MET A 179 9.67 -7.67 4.83
CA MET A 179 9.99 -6.51 4.00
C MET A 179 11.50 -6.27 4.02
N LEU A 180 12.11 -6.16 2.85
CA LEU A 180 13.54 -5.94 2.67
C LEU A 180 13.81 -4.45 2.49
N ARG A 181 14.65 -3.88 3.35
CA ARG A 181 15.11 -2.49 3.22
C ARG A 181 15.87 -2.31 1.91
N TRP A 182 15.37 -1.47 1.02
CA TRP A 182 15.99 -1.25 -0.29
C TRP A 182 16.88 -0.01 -0.30
N ASN A 183 16.29 1.17 -0.16
CA ASN A 183 17.02 2.43 -0.30
C ASN A 183 16.50 3.51 0.67
N THR A 184 17.20 4.63 0.79
CA THR A 184 16.83 5.77 1.64
C THR A 184 16.98 7.08 0.87
N ILE A 185 15.94 7.91 0.90
CA ILE A 185 15.90 9.25 0.31
C ILE A 185 15.89 10.29 1.42
N SER A 186 16.86 11.22 1.41
CA SER A 186 16.95 12.29 2.43
C SER A 186 16.37 13.63 1.94
N ASP A 187 16.15 13.78 0.64
CA ASP A 187 15.50 14.95 0.05
C ASP A 187 13.99 14.83 0.23
N LEU A 188 13.41 15.75 1.02
CA LEU A 188 12.01 15.73 1.42
C LEU A 188 11.23 16.95 0.90
N ASP A 189 11.76 17.70 -0.05
CA ASP A 189 11.18 19.00 -0.43
C ASP A 189 9.77 18.84 -1.04
N ASP A 190 9.60 17.86 -1.93
CA ASP A 190 8.28 17.51 -2.47
C ASP A 190 7.29 17.08 -1.38
N LEU A 191 7.76 16.35 -0.38
CA LEU A 191 6.93 15.86 0.72
C LEU A 191 6.49 17.01 1.64
N LYS A 192 7.41 17.91 2.00
CA LYS A 192 7.14 19.09 2.82
C LYS A 192 6.18 20.04 2.10
N SER A 193 6.40 20.26 0.80
CA SER A 193 5.52 21.07 -0.04
C SER A 193 4.09 20.49 -0.06
N ALA A 194 3.96 19.18 -0.32
CA ALA A 194 2.66 18.51 -0.30
C ALA A 194 1.97 18.59 1.07
N ALA A 195 2.71 18.43 2.16
CA ALA A 195 2.17 18.53 3.52
C ALA A 195 1.61 19.93 3.82
N GLN A 196 2.30 20.98 3.36
CA GLN A 196 1.85 22.37 3.50
C GLN A 196 0.58 22.63 2.67
N THR A 197 0.55 22.19 1.41
CA THR A 197 -0.62 22.38 0.52
C THR A 197 -1.88 21.73 1.09
N TYR A 198 -1.76 20.52 1.61
CA TYR A 198 -2.89 19.77 2.16
C TYR A 198 -3.03 19.89 3.68
N ALA A 199 -2.36 20.84 4.33
CA ALA A 199 -2.47 21.02 5.78
C ALA A 199 -3.91 21.34 6.22
N ARG A 200 -4.67 22.05 5.37
CA ARG A 200 -6.08 22.41 5.61
C ARG A 200 -7.00 21.18 5.47
N ASP A 201 -8.14 21.25 6.15
CA ASP A 201 -9.16 20.18 6.16
C ASP A 201 -10.16 20.30 5.00
N GLU A 202 -10.04 21.35 4.18
CA GLU A 202 -10.83 21.56 2.96
C GLU A 202 -10.01 21.17 1.73
N MET A 203 -10.70 20.64 0.73
CA MET A 203 -10.09 20.40 -0.57
C MET A 203 -9.79 21.75 -1.27
N PRO A 204 -8.66 21.90 -1.98
CA PRO A 204 -8.47 23.05 -2.86
C PRO A 204 -9.64 23.16 -3.84
N LEU A 205 -10.18 24.37 -4.08
CA LEU A 205 -11.43 24.53 -4.84
C LEU A 205 -11.23 24.68 -6.36
N ASN A 206 -10.08 25.18 -6.83
CA ASN A 206 -9.84 25.46 -8.25
C ASN A 206 -8.78 24.51 -8.83
N ASN A 207 -9.11 23.81 -9.92
CA ASN A 207 -8.21 22.85 -10.59
C ASN A 207 -7.56 21.86 -9.60
N TRP A 208 -8.36 21.37 -8.66
CA TRP A 208 -7.86 20.54 -7.57
C TRP A 208 -7.32 19.21 -8.09
N LEU A 209 -7.96 18.65 -9.12
CA LEU A 209 -7.55 17.38 -9.73
C LEU A 209 -6.19 17.51 -10.41
N GLY A 210 -5.97 18.58 -11.18
CA GLY A 210 -4.67 18.86 -11.81
C GLY A 210 -3.56 19.06 -10.78
N GLN A 211 -3.79 19.89 -9.75
CA GLN A 211 -2.82 20.09 -8.66
C GLN A 211 -2.50 18.78 -7.92
N THR A 212 -3.53 17.99 -7.66
CA THR A 212 -3.43 16.69 -6.99
C THR A 212 -2.61 15.70 -7.83
N ARG A 213 -2.83 15.68 -9.15
CA ARG A 213 -2.06 14.88 -10.10
C ARG A 213 -0.60 15.30 -10.16
N ASP A 214 -0.31 16.59 -10.18
CA ASP A 214 1.07 17.10 -10.20
C ASP A 214 1.82 16.70 -8.92
N ILE A 215 1.18 16.90 -7.76
CA ILE A 215 1.73 16.49 -6.46
C ILE A 215 1.92 14.97 -6.42
N GLY A 216 0.91 14.21 -6.83
CA GLY A 216 0.94 12.75 -6.90
C GLY A 216 2.08 12.21 -7.77
N THR A 217 2.31 12.85 -8.92
CA THR A 217 3.42 12.53 -9.83
C THR A 217 4.77 12.80 -9.18
N ARG A 218 4.94 13.97 -8.55
CA ARG A 218 6.19 14.32 -7.85
C ARG A 218 6.48 13.36 -6.70
N LEU A 219 5.48 13.07 -5.86
CA LEU A 219 5.63 12.13 -4.74
C LEU A 219 6.02 10.73 -5.22
N PHE A 220 5.34 10.21 -6.24
CA PHE A 220 5.64 8.89 -6.79
C PHE A 220 7.03 8.84 -7.42
N LYS A 221 7.39 9.86 -8.20
CA LYS A 221 8.72 10.00 -8.79
C LYS A 221 9.82 10.04 -7.73
N SER A 222 9.67 10.91 -6.73
CA SER A 222 10.72 11.18 -5.74
C SER A 222 10.88 10.05 -4.70
N PHE A 223 9.79 9.37 -4.32
CA PHE A 223 9.82 8.41 -3.21
C PHE A 223 9.61 6.95 -3.60
N VAL A 224 9.03 6.67 -4.77
CA VAL A 224 8.91 5.29 -5.29
C VAL A 224 9.94 5.05 -6.37
N VAL A 225 9.85 5.75 -7.50
CA VAL A 225 10.68 5.46 -8.68
C VAL A 225 12.16 5.78 -8.43
N LYS A 226 12.49 6.96 -7.89
CA LYS A 226 13.87 7.34 -7.56
C LYS A 226 14.48 6.44 -6.49
N ALA A 227 13.68 5.95 -5.55
CA ALA A 227 14.16 5.06 -4.50
C ALA A 227 14.45 3.65 -5.01
N ILE A 228 13.59 3.13 -5.89
CA ILE A 228 13.71 1.76 -6.44
C ILE A 228 14.69 1.71 -7.62
N GLY A 229 14.69 2.74 -8.47
CA GLY A 229 15.26 2.72 -9.80
C GLY A 229 14.16 2.44 -10.85
N GLU A 230 14.11 3.24 -11.91
CA GLU A 230 13.06 3.19 -12.94
C GLU A 230 12.95 1.84 -13.63
N HIS A 231 14.09 1.26 -14.00
CA HIS A 231 14.14 -0.05 -14.65
C HIS A 231 13.68 -1.17 -13.72
N LEU A 232 14.20 -1.21 -12.48
CA LEU A 232 13.80 -2.22 -11.51
C LEU A 232 12.31 -2.10 -11.16
N PHE A 233 11.79 -0.89 -10.98
CA PHE A 233 10.35 -0.69 -10.75
C PHE A 233 9.52 -1.24 -11.92
N SER A 234 9.92 -0.95 -13.16
CA SER A 234 9.20 -1.45 -14.35
C SER A 234 9.19 -2.98 -14.41
N GLN A 235 10.27 -3.65 -14.01
CA GLN A 235 10.33 -5.11 -13.94
C GLN A 235 9.48 -5.66 -12.80
N ILE A 236 9.49 -5.02 -11.62
CA ILE A 236 8.58 -5.37 -10.51
C ILE A 236 7.11 -5.25 -10.94
N GLU A 237 6.74 -4.15 -11.62
CA GLU A 237 5.40 -3.94 -12.15
C GLU A 237 5.03 -5.05 -13.16
N LYS A 238 5.92 -5.35 -14.11
CA LYS A 238 5.73 -6.40 -15.11
C LYS A 238 5.54 -7.78 -14.47
N SER A 239 6.45 -8.17 -13.57
CA SER A 239 6.41 -9.47 -12.88
C SER A 239 5.19 -9.64 -11.98
N ALA A 240 4.61 -8.53 -11.50
CA ALA A 240 3.36 -8.58 -10.75
C ALA A 240 2.10 -8.72 -11.64
N GLY A 241 2.22 -8.66 -12.96
CA GLY A 241 1.06 -8.59 -13.87
C GLY A 241 0.49 -7.18 -14.01
N GLY A 242 1.32 -6.16 -13.87
CA GLY A 242 0.96 -4.74 -13.93
C GLY A 242 0.63 -4.14 -12.56
N LEU A 243 0.22 -2.86 -12.53
CA LEU A 243 -0.17 -2.16 -11.29
C LEU A 243 -1.21 -2.93 -10.46
N VAL A 244 -2.16 -3.61 -11.11
CA VAL A 244 -3.18 -4.41 -10.43
C VAL A 244 -2.59 -5.53 -9.58
N GLY A 245 -1.38 -5.97 -9.89
CA GLY A 245 -0.56 -6.95 -9.16
C GLY A 245 0.12 -6.41 -7.90
N LEU A 246 0.37 -5.11 -7.86
CA LEU A 246 1.14 -4.46 -6.81
C LEU A 246 0.28 -4.08 -5.60
N SER A 247 0.94 -3.74 -4.49
CA SER A 247 0.33 -3.19 -3.29
C SER A 247 1.28 -2.18 -2.64
N PHE A 248 0.75 -1.04 -2.21
CA PHE A 248 1.54 0.07 -1.66
C PHE A 248 1.16 0.35 -0.22
N ARG A 249 2.17 0.53 0.65
CA ARG A 249 1.98 0.95 2.04
C ARG A 249 2.82 2.17 2.36
N PHE A 250 2.19 3.20 2.92
CA PHE A 250 2.86 4.40 3.41
C PHE A 250 2.89 4.36 4.94
N VAL A 251 4.06 4.15 5.52
CA VAL A 251 4.26 4.13 6.98
C VAL A 251 4.63 5.54 7.44
N ILE A 252 3.75 6.20 8.18
CA ILE A 252 3.90 7.62 8.54
C ILE A 252 4.32 7.71 10.00
N SER A 253 5.61 7.96 10.23
CA SER A 253 6.17 8.12 11.58
C SER A 253 6.05 9.54 12.13
N ASP A 254 6.03 10.54 11.24
CA ASP A 254 5.89 11.94 11.59
C ASP A 254 4.49 12.44 11.22
N ALA A 255 3.74 12.89 12.23
CA ALA A 255 2.37 13.38 12.08
C ALA A 255 2.28 14.60 11.14
N GLY A 256 3.37 15.37 10.99
CA GLY A 256 3.44 16.50 10.05
C GLY A 256 3.21 16.11 8.59
N PHE A 257 3.45 14.86 8.21
CA PHE A 257 3.24 14.36 6.85
C PHE A 257 1.92 13.61 6.65
N TYR A 258 1.12 13.42 7.70
CA TYR A 258 -0.19 12.79 7.55
C TYR A 258 -1.14 13.56 6.59
N PRO A 259 -1.10 14.91 6.53
CA PRO A 259 -1.78 15.70 5.50
C PRO A 259 -1.52 15.33 4.04
N VAL A 260 -0.39 14.71 3.72
CA VAL A 260 -0.04 14.38 2.33
C VAL A 260 -1.04 13.34 1.77
N PRO A 261 -1.59 13.51 0.55
CA PRO A 261 -2.51 12.56 -0.07
C PRO A 261 -1.74 11.48 -0.86
N PHE A 262 -1.11 10.53 -0.18
CA PHE A 262 -0.37 9.44 -0.85
C PHE A 262 -1.23 8.59 -1.79
N GLU A 263 -2.54 8.53 -1.53
CA GLU A 263 -3.55 7.91 -2.37
C GLU A 263 -3.61 8.52 -3.78
N ALA A 264 -3.19 9.77 -3.92
CA ALA A 264 -3.12 10.49 -5.18
C ALA A 264 -1.84 10.18 -5.99
N SER A 265 -1.00 9.24 -5.56
CA SER A 265 0.23 8.89 -6.29
C SER A 265 -0.07 8.53 -7.75
N VAL A 266 0.75 9.03 -8.67
CA VAL A 266 0.56 8.86 -10.13
C VAL A 266 1.74 8.11 -10.73
N ARG A 267 1.46 7.01 -11.43
CA ARG A 267 2.48 6.24 -12.14
C ARG A 267 2.75 6.91 -13.50
N TYR A 268 3.93 7.52 -13.67
CA TYR A 268 4.23 8.43 -14.81
C TYR A 268 5.06 7.84 -15.96
N LEU A 269 5.46 6.56 -15.87
CA LEU A 269 6.57 6.01 -16.67
C LEU A 269 6.32 5.79 -18.18
N SER A 270 5.12 6.04 -18.71
CA SER A 270 4.87 5.86 -20.16
C SER A 270 3.70 6.65 -20.74
N GLU A 271 3.02 7.48 -19.94
CA GLU A 271 1.78 8.14 -20.35
C GLU A 271 1.80 9.58 -19.87
N GLU A 272 1.46 10.52 -20.77
CA GLU A 272 1.38 11.96 -20.52
C GLU A 272 0.40 12.29 -19.37
N ASN A 273 -0.51 11.37 -19.05
CA ASN A 273 -1.40 11.41 -17.89
C ASN A 273 -1.55 10.04 -17.23
N GLY A 274 -0.43 9.44 -16.80
CA GLY A 274 -0.45 8.09 -16.24
C GLY A 274 -1.44 7.87 -15.08
N PRO A 275 -1.77 6.61 -14.75
CA PRO A 275 -2.89 6.31 -13.86
C PRO A 275 -2.61 6.70 -12.41
N PHE A 276 -3.68 7.08 -11.69
CA PHE A 276 -3.65 7.12 -10.23
C PHE A 276 -3.50 5.70 -9.70
N VAL A 277 -2.48 5.47 -8.88
CA VAL A 277 -2.11 4.13 -8.40
C VAL A 277 -3.26 3.50 -7.60
N LEU A 278 -3.98 4.28 -6.78
CA LEU A 278 -5.12 3.79 -5.98
C LEU A 278 -6.24 3.16 -6.80
N LEU A 279 -6.41 3.56 -8.07
CA LEU A 279 -7.46 3.00 -8.92
C LEU A 279 -7.12 1.59 -9.43
N TYR A 280 -5.85 1.18 -9.34
CA TYR A 280 -5.36 -0.09 -9.88
C TYR A 280 -4.78 -1.00 -8.80
N ALA A 281 -4.01 -0.46 -7.86
CA ALA A 281 -3.34 -1.17 -6.78
C ALA A 281 -3.92 -0.79 -5.41
N PRO A 282 -4.00 -1.72 -4.44
CA PRO A 282 -4.31 -1.37 -3.06
C PRO A 282 -3.27 -0.41 -2.49
N ILE A 283 -3.73 0.70 -1.89
CA ILE A 283 -2.92 1.65 -1.14
C ILE A 283 -3.44 1.73 0.28
N VAL A 284 -2.54 1.60 1.26
CA VAL A 284 -2.86 1.77 2.67
C VAL A 284 -1.83 2.63 3.40
N ARG A 285 -2.26 3.18 4.54
CA ARG A 285 -1.37 3.84 5.49
C ARG A 285 -1.11 2.98 6.70
N ARG A 286 0.02 3.20 7.35
CA ARG A 286 0.36 2.61 8.65
C ARG A 286 0.94 3.65 9.59
N ILE A 287 0.69 3.50 10.88
CA ILE A 287 1.30 4.34 11.93
C ILE A 287 2.16 3.43 12.82
N PRO A 288 3.46 3.70 13.03
CA PRO A 288 4.36 2.81 13.77
C PRO A 288 4.02 2.66 15.26
N SER A 289 3.36 3.65 15.86
CA SER A 289 3.14 3.73 17.31
C SER A 289 1.72 3.31 17.70
N PHE A 290 1.61 2.41 18.67
CA PHE A 290 0.35 1.95 19.26
C PHE A 290 0.30 2.26 20.75
N VAL A 291 -0.85 2.68 21.25
CA VAL A 291 -1.13 2.89 22.68
C VAL A 291 -1.47 1.55 23.37
N ARG A 292 -2.04 0.59 22.63
CA ARG A 292 -2.34 -0.77 23.11
C ARG A 292 -1.73 -1.84 22.20
N GLY A 293 -0.99 -2.78 22.78
CA GLY A 293 -0.24 -3.86 22.09
C GLY A 293 -1.10 -4.99 21.51
N ARG A 294 -2.17 -4.67 20.79
CA ARG A 294 -3.08 -5.64 20.15
C ARG A 294 -3.22 -5.41 18.65
N ALA A 295 -2.17 -4.99 17.93
CA ALA A 295 -2.23 -5.15 16.48
C ALA A 295 -2.28 -6.66 16.20
N SER A 296 -3.47 -7.17 15.83
CA SER A 296 -3.57 -8.56 15.38
C SER A 296 -2.62 -8.71 14.20
N GLU A 297 -1.62 -9.60 14.32
CA GLU A 297 -0.66 -9.83 13.24
C GLU A 297 -1.39 -10.17 11.93
N ARG A 298 -2.55 -10.82 12.02
CA ARG A 298 -3.41 -11.16 10.88
C ARG A 298 -4.85 -10.69 11.10
N ALA A 299 -5.46 -10.09 10.09
CA ALA A 299 -6.72 -9.36 10.23
C ALA A 299 -7.71 -9.63 9.08
N ARG A 300 -7.71 -10.83 8.50
CA ARG A 300 -8.70 -11.19 7.46
C ARG A 300 -10.13 -11.17 8.01
N ILE A 301 -11.06 -10.67 7.21
CA ILE A 301 -12.49 -10.75 7.50
C ILE A 301 -12.96 -12.19 7.26
N LYS A 302 -13.61 -12.80 8.25
CA LYS A 302 -14.11 -14.17 8.15
C LYS A 302 -15.49 -14.21 7.46
N PRO A 303 -15.88 -15.35 6.84
CA PRO A 303 -17.27 -15.55 6.39
C PRO A 303 -18.25 -15.35 7.54
N GLY A 304 -19.39 -14.70 7.28
CA GLY A 304 -20.40 -14.41 8.30
C GLY A 304 -19.90 -13.46 9.40
N ALA A 305 -18.97 -12.55 9.06
CA ALA A 305 -18.46 -11.58 10.02
C ALA A 305 -19.60 -10.78 10.68
N LYS A 306 -19.43 -10.52 11.98
CA LYS A 306 -20.37 -9.72 12.77
C LYS A 306 -20.25 -8.26 12.40
N LEU A 307 -21.24 -7.73 11.68
CA LEU A 307 -21.32 -6.34 11.27
C LEU A 307 -22.31 -5.61 12.18
N MET A 308 -21.82 -4.62 12.93
CA MET A 308 -22.68 -3.67 13.62
C MET A 308 -22.78 -2.38 12.82
N PHE A 309 -23.99 -2.01 12.40
CA PHE A 309 -24.27 -0.72 11.79
C PHE A 309 -24.86 0.22 12.85
N VAL A 310 -24.14 1.30 13.17
CA VAL A 310 -24.56 2.33 14.10
C VAL A 310 -25.12 3.51 13.32
N ARG A 311 -26.43 3.72 13.44
CA ARG A 311 -27.14 4.87 12.90
C ARG A 311 -27.17 5.99 13.94
N SER A 312 -26.33 7.00 13.77
CA SER A 312 -26.26 8.20 14.61
C SER A 312 -26.86 9.39 13.87
N GLN A 313 -28.19 9.37 13.69
CA GLN A 313 -28.90 10.46 13.03
C GLN A 313 -29.22 11.56 14.02
N ILE A 314 -28.83 12.79 13.69
CA ILE A 314 -29.13 13.95 14.52
C ILE A 314 -30.46 14.59 14.15
N GLY A 315 -31.07 15.29 15.11
CA GLY A 315 -32.38 15.92 14.92
C GLY A 315 -33.55 14.93 14.96
N GLU A 316 -33.32 13.64 15.22
CA GLU A 316 -34.38 12.66 15.46
C GLU A 316 -34.49 12.38 16.96
N HIS A 317 -35.35 13.16 17.64
CA HIS A 317 -35.72 12.98 19.04
C HIS A 317 -37.16 12.44 19.15
N PRO A 318 -37.49 11.60 20.15
CA PRO A 318 -38.85 11.06 20.31
C PRO A 318 -39.94 12.14 20.33
N ASP A 319 -39.67 13.26 20.98
CA ASP A 319 -40.65 14.36 21.15
C ASP A 319 -40.75 15.31 19.94
N LEU A 320 -39.68 15.47 19.16
CA LEU A 320 -39.64 16.43 18.06
C LEU A 320 -38.54 16.10 17.05
N LYS A 321 -38.88 16.17 15.76
CA LYS A 321 -37.91 16.03 14.68
C LYS A 321 -37.48 17.40 14.16
N LEU A 322 -36.17 17.60 14.03
CA LEU A 322 -35.55 18.82 13.54
C LEU A 322 -34.55 18.50 12.44
N ASP A 323 -34.28 19.51 11.60
CA ASP A 323 -33.31 19.39 10.50
C ASP A 323 -31.86 19.62 10.96
N SER A 324 -31.64 19.99 12.24
CA SER A 324 -30.30 20.21 12.79
C SER A 324 -30.27 20.16 14.32
N ALA A 325 -29.08 19.94 14.86
CA ALA A 325 -28.78 19.98 16.30
C ALA A 325 -27.44 20.68 16.56
N ILE A 326 -27.24 21.14 17.79
CA ILE A 326 -26.02 21.83 18.24
C ILE A 326 -25.22 20.90 19.16
N CYS A 327 -23.93 20.72 18.88
CA CYS A 327 -22.96 20.08 19.77
C CYS A 327 -21.76 21.02 19.93
N ASP A 328 -21.40 21.36 21.17
CA ASP A 328 -20.26 22.23 21.50
C ASP A 328 -20.20 23.53 20.67
N GLY A 329 -21.36 24.20 20.55
CA GLY A 329 -21.51 25.46 19.81
C GLY A 329 -21.49 25.33 18.28
N LYS A 330 -21.35 24.11 17.74
CA LYS A 330 -21.39 23.86 16.29
C LYS A 330 -22.72 23.27 15.87
N LYS A 331 -23.26 23.76 14.76
CA LYS A 331 -24.48 23.26 14.14
C LYS A 331 -24.16 22.07 13.23
N PHE A 332 -24.90 20.99 13.39
CA PHE A 332 -24.86 19.84 12.51
C PHE A 332 -26.24 19.63 11.90
N ASP A 333 -26.30 19.37 10.60
CA ASP A 333 -27.56 19.18 9.87
C ASP A 333 -27.90 17.68 9.76
N LYS A 334 -29.18 17.35 9.64
CA LYS A 334 -29.63 15.98 9.41
C LYS A 334 -28.99 15.40 8.14
N LEU A 335 -28.51 14.16 8.22
CA LEU A 335 -27.82 13.51 7.11
C LEU A 335 -28.78 12.65 6.29
N GLY A 336 -28.90 12.91 4.98
CA GLY A 336 -29.77 12.14 4.09
C GLY A 336 -29.21 10.77 3.69
N ASN A 337 -27.90 10.56 3.86
CA ASN A 337 -27.16 9.42 3.32
C ASN A 337 -27.18 8.18 4.22
N ILE A 338 -27.34 8.35 5.55
CA ILE A 338 -27.28 7.25 6.53
C ILE A 338 -28.30 6.15 6.23
N ASP A 339 -29.53 6.53 5.89
CA ASP A 339 -30.61 5.57 5.65
C ASP A 339 -30.41 4.80 4.34
N THR A 340 -29.76 5.41 3.35
CA THR A 340 -29.35 4.75 2.10
C THR A 340 -28.25 3.70 2.35
N GLU A 341 -27.25 4.04 3.16
CA GLU A 341 -26.20 3.10 3.59
C GLU A 341 -26.79 1.92 4.39
N LEU A 342 -27.68 2.23 5.34
CA LEU A 342 -28.35 1.22 6.15
C LEU A 342 -29.17 0.24 5.30
N LYS A 343 -29.90 0.75 4.30
CA LYS A 343 -30.71 -0.09 3.41
C LYS A 343 -29.84 -1.16 2.74
N HIS A 344 -28.72 -0.75 2.13
CA HIS A 344 -27.82 -1.69 1.43
C HIS A 344 -27.22 -2.73 2.38
N VAL A 345 -26.73 -2.30 3.55
CA VAL A 345 -26.16 -3.23 4.54
C VAL A 345 -27.23 -4.21 5.07
N THR A 346 -28.48 -3.76 5.21
CA THR A 346 -29.61 -4.61 5.59
C THR A 346 -29.93 -5.68 4.53
N GLU A 347 -29.87 -5.32 3.25
CA GLU A 347 -30.02 -6.27 2.14
C GLU A 347 -28.93 -7.35 2.18
N LEU A 348 -27.66 -6.97 2.42
CA LEU A 348 -26.55 -7.92 2.59
C LEU A 348 -26.72 -8.81 3.84
N GLY A 349 -27.22 -8.25 4.95
CA GLY A 349 -27.55 -9.01 6.15
C GLY A 349 -28.65 -10.04 5.89
N ALA A 350 -29.73 -9.65 5.21
CA ALA A 350 -30.83 -10.54 4.84
C ALA A 350 -30.39 -11.64 3.86
N ALA A 351 -29.41 -11.35 3.00
CA ALA A 351 -28.78 -12.33 2.11
C ALA A 351 -27.78 -13.27 2.84
N GLY A 352 -27.55 -13.08 4.14
CA GLY A 352 -26.63 -13.90 4.94
C GLY A 352 -25.15 -13.61 4.69
N CYS A 353 -24.82 -12.49 4.05
CA CYS A 353 -23.43 -12.09 3.83
C CYS A 353 -22.72 -11.73 5.15
N PHE A 354 -23.47 -11.19 6.11
CA PHE A 354 -22.98 -10.76 7.43
C PHE A 354 -23.99 -11.12 8.53
N ASP A 355 -23.48 -11.39 9.75
CA ASP A 355 -24.31 -11.38 10.96
C ASP A 355 -24.54 -9.91 11.34
N LEU A 356 -25.70 -9.37 10.98
CA LEU A 356 -26.00 -7.94 11.05
C LEU A 356 -26.72 -7.56 12.36
N LYS A 357 -26.17 -6.58 13.07
CA LYS A 357 -26.84 -5.85 14.16
C LYS A 357 -26.98 -4.38 13.78
N VAL A 358 -28.21 -3.89 13.68
CA VAL A 358 -28.49 -2.45 13.54
C VAL A 358 -28.70 -1.84 14.91
N VAL A 359 -28.00 -0.75 15.19
CA VAL A 359 -28.11 0.05 16.41
C VAL A 359 -28.51 1.46 16.02
N ASN A 360 -29.78 1.81 16.20
CA ASN A 360 -30.28 3.16 16.02
C ASN A 360 -30.14 3.94 17.33
N LEU A 361 -29.32 4.99 17.34
CA LEU A 361 -29.07 5.75 18.57
C LEU A 361 -30.23 6.66 18.97
N SER A 362 -31.16 6.94 18.04
CA SER A 362 -32.42 7.63 18.34
C SER A 362 -33.39 6.78 19.18
N ASP A 363 -33.16 5.48 19.31
CA ASP A 363 -33.97 4.58 20.16
C ASP A 363 -33.51 4.62 21.62
N ALA A 364 -32.34 5.21 21.92
CA ALA A 364 -31.87 5.36 23.28
C ALA A 364 -32.72 6.39 24.06
N PRO A 365 -32.84 6.25 25.39
CA PRO A 365 -33.41 7.32 26.20
C PRO A 365 -32.69 8.66 25.93
N PRO A 366 -33.39 9.80 25.94
CA PRO A 366 -32.78 11.11 25.73
C PRO A 366 -31.56 11.33 26.63
N GLY A 367 -30.43 11.71 26.02
CA GLY A 367 -29.15 11.89 26.72
C GLY A 367 -28.34 10.62 27.00
N GLU A 368 -28.89 9.43 26.75
CA GLU A 368 -28.26 8.12 27.05
C GLU A 368 -27.65 7.44 25.80
N ALA A 369 -27.51 8.15 24.67
CA ALA A 369 -27.02 7.58 23.41
C ALA A 369 -25.59 6.98 23.53
N ALA A 370 -24.69 7.65 24.25
CA ALA A 370 -23.33 7.17 24.47
C ALA A 370 -23.25 5.86 25.30
N PRO A 371 -23.81 5.79 26.53
CA PRO A 371 -23.81 4.55 27.30
C PRO A 371 -24.62 3.44 26.61
N TYR A 372 -25.67 3.78 25.86
CA TYR A 372 -26.40 2.82 25.03
C TYR A 372 -25.50 2.18 23.96
N LEU A 373 -24.75 2.99 23.19
CA LEU A 373 -23.80 2.49 22.20
C LEU A 373 -22.76 1.55 22.83
N LEU A 374 -22.13 1.96 23.93
CA LEU A 374 -21.11 1.15 24.61
C LEU A 374 -21.68 -0.20 25.07
N LYS A 375 -22.91 -0.20 25.63
CA LYS A 375 -23.60 -1.43 26.02
C LYS A 375 -23.88 -2.35 24.84
N GLN A 376 -24.27 -1.81 23.67
CA GLN A 376 -24.48 -2.63 22.48
C GLN A 376 -23.16 -3.23 21.95
N LEU A 377 -22.07 -2.46 21.97
CA LEU A 377 -20.74 -2.95 21.60
C LEU A 377 -20.32 -4.12 22.48
N ASP A 378 -20.47 -4.00 23.79
CA ASP A 378 -20.12 -5.06 24.74
C ASP A 378 -20.95 -6.34 24.56
N ALA A 379 -22.24 -6.19 24.23
CA ALA A 379 -23.15 -7.30 24.05
C ALA A 379 -22.94 -8.05 22.72
N PHE A 380 -22.71 -7.33 21.63
CA PHE A 380 -22.62 -7.93 20.30
C PHE A 380 -21.19 -8.33 19.91
N ARG A 381 -20.21 -7.53 20.34
CA ARG A 381 -18.77 -7.66 20.01
C ARG A 381 -18.53 -7.79 18.50
N PRO A 382 -18.71 -6.69 17.74
CA PRO A 382 -18.62 -6.73 16.29
C PRO A 382 -17.20 -7.06 15.81
N THR A 383 -17.12 -7.73 14.66
CA THR A 383 -15.87 -7.85 13.88
C THR A 383 -15.72 -6.64 12.97
N ILE A 384 -16.84 -6.09 12.47
CA ILE A 384 -16.90 -4.88 11.66
C ILE A 384 -17.83 -3.89 12.37
N LEU A 385 -17.33 -2.71 12.70
CA LEU A 385 -18.15 -1.60 13.18
C LEU A 385 -18.30 -0.56 12.06
N HIS A 386 -19.51 -0.38 11.58
CA HIS A 386 -19.88 0.74 10.71
C HIS A 386 -20.54 1.82 11.56
N TYR A 387 -19.93 3.01 11.65
CA TYR A 387 -20.57 4.18 12.24
C TYR A 387 -20.98 5.16 11.14
N ALA A 388 -22.26 5.47 11.06
CA ALA A 388 -22.83 6.44 10.13
C ALA A 388 -23.43 7.61 10.91
N GLY A 389 -22.87 8.81 10.73
CA GLY A 389 -23.26 10.01 11.46
C GLY A 389 -22.21 11.12 11.39
N HIS A 390 -22.36 12.15 12.21
CA HIS A 390 -21.34 13.21 12.28
C HIS A 390 -20.20 12.85 13.25
N ALA A 391 -19.01 13.36 12.97
CA ALA A 391 -17.85 13.28 13.85
C ALA A 391 -16.93 14.47 13.61
N TRP A 392 -16.50 15.16 14.67
CA TRP A 392 -15.64 16.35 14.55
C TRP A 392 -14.39 16.23 15.43
N SER A 393 -13.37 17.02 15.13
CA SER A 393 -12.13 17.09 15.91
C SER A 393 -11.84 18.52 16.33
N ASP A 394 -11.41 18.70 17.57
CA ASP A 394 -11.01 19.99 18.15
C ASP A 394 -9.57 20.40 17.79
N GLY A 395 -8.88 19.61 16.96
CA GLY A 395 -7.47 19.81 16.61
C GLY A 395 -6.51 19.43 17.75
N GLN A 396 -7.03 18.99 18.90
CA GLN A 396 -6.30 18.73 20.14
C GLN A 396 -6.22 17.22 20.46
N LYS A 397 -5.91 16.42 19.43
CA LYS A 397 -5.52 14.99 19.52
C LYS A 397 -6.65 13.96 19.52
N THR A 398 -7.95 14.35 19.59
CA THR A 398 -9.04 13.35 19.55
C THR A 398 -10.29 13.76 18.77
N ALA A 399 -10.84 12.77 18.05
CA ALA A 399 -12.14 12.86 17.42
C ALA A 399 -13.27 12.75 18.43
N THR A 400 -14.42 13.31 18.08
CA THR A 400 -15.66 13.29 18.86
C THR A 400 -16.79 12.88 17.93
N LEU A 401 -17.39 11.71 18.18
CA LEU A 401 -18.62 11.27 17.53
C LEU A 401 -19.78 12.13 18.03
N VAL A 402 -20.63 12.60 17.14
CA VAL A 402 -21.80 13.42 17.49
C VAL A 402 -23.02 12.51 17.55
N LEU A 403 -23.62 12.43 18.73
CA LEU A 403 -24.74 11.54 19.04
C LEU A 403 -26.01 12.35 19.41
N PRO A 404 -27.21 11.77 19.33
CA PRO A 404 -28.44 12.39 19.83
C PRO A 404 -28.33 12.82 21.30
N GLY A 405 -28.79 14.05 21.61
CA GLY A 405 -28.72 14.64 22.96
C GLY A 405 -29.98 14.48 23.79
N LEU A 406 -30.03 15.21 24.91
CA LEU A 406 -31.17 15.21 25.85
C LEU A 406 -32.38 16.00 25.34
N GLN A 407 -32.14 17.08 24.59
CA GLN A 407 -33.19 17.92 24.00
C GLN A 407 -33.13 17.82 22.47
N PRO A 408 -34.25 18.04 21.75
CA PRO A 408 -34.29 17.94 20.29
C PRO A 408 -33.24 18.79 19.56
N GLN A 409 -32.94 19.99 20.07
CA GLN A 409 -31.94 20.90 19.47
C GLN A 409 -30.50 20.58 19.89
N GLN A 410 -30.28 19.61 20.78
CA GLN A 410 -28.98 19.31 21.37
C GLN A 410 -28.44 17.97 20.87
N ALA A 411 -27.14 17.92 20.65
CA ALA A 411 -26.38 16.70 20.42
C ALA A 411 -25.26 16.58 21.47
N VAL A 412 -24.81 15.34 21.72
CA VAL A 412 -23.77 15.04 22.70
C VAL A 412 -22.53 14.48 22.01
N GLY A 413 -21.35 14.91 22.45
CA GLY A 413 -20.08 14.41 21.96
C GLY A 413 -19.62 13.15 22.72
N LEU A 414 -19.23 12.12 21.99
CA LEU A 414 -18.52 10.95 22.53
C LEU A 414 -17.11 10.89 21.95
N LYS A 415 -16.10 11.07 22.79
CA LYS A 415 -14.69 10.98 22.36
C LYS A 415 -14.38 9.58 21.82
N LEU A 416 -13.76 9.52 20.64
CA LEU A 416 -13.52 8.29 19.90
C LEU A 416 -12.50 7.39 20.60
N ASP A 417 -11.56 7.97 21.35
CA ASP A 417 -10.62 7.22 22.19
C ASP A 417 -11.33 6.36 23.26
N ARG A 418 -12.43 6.86 23.86
CA ARG A 418 -13.26 6.11 24.80
C ARG A 418 -13.96 4.94 24.11
N VAL A 419 -14.43 5.13 22.89
CA VAL A 419 -15.04 4.06 22.08
C VAL A 419 -13.98 3.02 21.71
N ALA A 420 -12.83 3.48 21.19
CA ALA A 420 -11.72 2.62 20.78
C ALA A 420 -11.11 1.83 21.95
N ALA A 421 -11.16 2.37 23.16
CA ALA A 421 -10.69 1.71 24.38
C ALA A 421 -11.69 0.70 24.97
N SER A 422 -12.93 0.64 24.46
CA SER A 422 -13.97 -0.26 24.94
C SER A 422 -13.62 -1.73 24.71
N ASP A 423 -13.89 -2.58 25.70
CA ASP A 423 -13.71 -4.03 25.59
C ASP A 423 -14.65 -4.66 24.56
N GLY A 424 -15.78 -4.01 24.26
CA GLY A 424 -16.70 -4.40 23.19
C GLY A 424 -16.06 -4.40 21.79
N LEU A 425 -14.95 -3.70 21.60
CA LEU A 425 -14.18 -3.71 20.33
C LEU A 425 -12.99 -4.68 20.33
N SER A 426 -12.85 -5.51 21.37
CA SER A 426 -11.73 -6.45 21.48
C SER A 426 -11.59 -7.46 20.34
N THR A 427 -12.67 -7.72 19.60
CA THR A 427 -12.72 -8.60 18.43
C THR A 427 -12.87 -7.84 17.12
N THR A 428 -12.89 -6.51 17.15
CA THR A 428 -13.12 -5.68 15.98
C THR A 428 -11.88 -5.62 15.12
N THR A 429 -12.05 -5.99 13.86
CA THR A 429 -11.01 -6.02 12.84
C THR A 429 -11.04 -4.77 11.98
N LEU A 430 -12.25 -4.27 11.67
CA LEU A 430 -12.47 -3.11 10.82
C LEU A 430 -13.43 -2.13 11.50
N VAL A 431 -13.07 -0.86 11.51
CA VAL A 431 -13.99 0.24 11.80
C VAL A 431 -14.14 1.11 10.55
N TYR A 432 -15.36 1.23 10.05
CA TYR A 432 -15.75 2.11 8.95
C TYR A 432 -16.43 3.35 9.55
N LEU A 433 -15.80 4.52 9.42
CA LEU A 433 -16.35 5.80 9.87
C LEU A 433 -16.95 6.56 8.67
N SER A 434 -18.26 6.38 8.46
CA SER A 434 -19.05 7.17 7.51
C SER A 434 -19.44 8.51 8.15
N ALA A 435 -18.45 9.40 8.32
CA ALA A 435 -18.67 10.73 8.88
C ALA A 435 -17.97 11.80 8.03
N CYS A 436 -18.76 12.64 7.35
CA CYS A 436 -18.24 13.58 6.36
C CYS A 436 -17.71 14.87 7.00
N ARG A 437 -18.41 15.42 7.99
CA ARG A 437 -18.08 16.72 8.60
C ARG A 437 -17.15 16.60 9.81
N GLY A 438 -15.84 16.61 9.57
CA GLY A 438 -14.86 16.84 10.64
C GLY A 438 -14.12 15.60 11.13
N ILE A 439 -14.06 14.54 10.31
CA ILE A 439 -12.95 13.59 10.42
C ILE A 439 -11.67 14.39 10.10
N SER A 440 -11.11 15.02 11.12
CA SER A 440 -9.71 15.40 11.01
C SER A 440 -8.95 14.12 10.73
N LYS A 441 -7.88 14.27 9.99
CA LYS A 441 -6.85 13.28 9.74
C LYS A 441 -6.53 12.40 10.97
N GLY A 442 -6.65 12.93 12.18
CA GLY A 442 -6.44 12.20 13.44
C GLY A 442 -7.50 11.16 13.84
N CYS A 443 -8.74 11.19 13.33
CA CYS A 443 -9.80 10.31 13.85
C CYS A 443 -9.57 8.83 13.53
N VAL A 444 -9.23 8.53 12.27
CA VAL A 444 -8.93 7.16 11.82
C VAL A 444 -7.62 6.66 12.46
N GLN A 445 -6.68 7.57 12.73
CA GLN A 445 -5.44 7.28 13.45
C GLN A 445 -5.70 6.78 14.88
N GLN A 446 -6.66 7.34 15.61
CA GLN A 446 -6.93 6.91 16.99
C GLN A 446 -7.43 5.48 17.09
N LEU A 447 -8.27 5.04 16.15
CA LEU A 447 -8.77 3.67 16.10
C LEU A 447 -7.61 2.67 16.00
N VAL A 448 -6.69 2.91 15.06
CA VAL A 448 -5.54 2.03 14.88
C VAL A 448 -4.54 2.12 16.03
N MET A 449 -4.35 3.30 16.62
CA MET A 449 -3.51 3.47 17.81
C MET A 449 -4.05 2.70 19.03
N ASN A 450 -5.36 2.44 19.07
CA ASN A 450 -6.00 1.63 20.13
C ASN A 450 -6.09 0.13 19.79
N GLY A 451 -5.42 -0.32 18.71
CA GLY A 451 -5.29 -1.73 18.36
C GLY A 451 -6.31 -2.25 17.36
N ILE A 452 -7.13 -1.38 16.75
CA ILE A 452 -7.99 -1.79 15.63
C ILE A 452 -7.11 -2.05 14.40
N PRO A 453 -7.18 -3.24 13.76
CA PRO A 453 -6.33 -3.57 12.62
C PRO A 453 -6.57 -2.69 11.38
N TYR A 454 -7.83 -2.39 11.06
CA TYR A 454 -8.20 -1.52 9.95
C TYR A 454 -9.15 -0.42 10.39
N ALA A 455 -8.88 0.80 9.93
CA ALA A 455 -9.81 1.90 10.08
C ALA A 455 -9.94 2.65 8.75
N LEU A 456 -11.18 2.88 8.33
CA LEU A 456 -11.53 3.60 7.11
C LEU A 456 -12.31 4.85 7.50
N GLY A 457 -11.97 5.99 6.92
CA GLY A 457 -12.74 7.23 7.02
C GLY A 457 -12.45 8.15 5.85
N PHE A 458 -12.93 9.38 5.89
CA PHE A 458 -12.84 10.35 4.79
C PHE A 458 -12.01 11.56 5.22
N ARG A 459 -11.17 12.08 4.31
CA ARG A 459 -10.31 13.26 4.54
C ARG A 459 -11.08 14.57 4.43
N TRP A 460 -11.99 14.61 3.47
CA TRP A 460 -12.75 15.79 3.09
C TRP A 460 -14.24 15.48 3.18
N ASN A 461 -15.04 16.53 3.27
CA ASN A 461 -16.48 16.41 3.05
C ASN A 461 -16.72 15.77 1.68
N VAL A 462 -17.53 14.72 1.65
CA VAL A 462 -18.00 14.07 0.42
C VAL A 462 -19.48 14.36 0.25
N GLU A 463 -19.96 14.33 -0.99
CA GLU A 463 -21.34 14.61 -1.33
C GLU A 463 -22.26 13.51 -0.79
N ASP A 464 -23.39 13.91 -0.20
CA ASP A 464 -24.34 13.03 0.48
C ASP A 464 -24.85 11.87 -0.41
N GLU A 465 -24.95 12.08 -1.72
CA GLU A 465 -25.43 11.06 -2.66
C GLU A 465 -24.36 10.01 -3.02
N ARG A 466 -23.07 10.36 -2.87
CA ARG A 466 -21.96 9.53 -3.37
C ARG A 466 -21.35 8.65 -2.28
N ALA A 467 -21.36 9.10 -1.02
CA ALA A 467 -20.89 8.30 0.11
C ALA A 467 -21.61 6.94 0.23
N PRO A 468 -22.95 6.84 0.05
CA PRO A 468 -23.65 5.56 0.06
C PRO A 468 -23.23 4.62 -1.07
N GLN A 469 -22.96 5.16 -2.27
CA GLN A 469 -22.49 4.36 -3.39
C GLN A 469 -21.10 3.77 -3.12
N PHE A 470 -20.19 4.58 -2.58
CA PHE A 470 -18.87 4.10 -2.15
C PHE A 470 -19.00 3.00 -1.09
N ALA A 471 -19.84 3.20 -0.05
CA ALA A 471 -20.08 2.19 0.97
C ALA A 471 -20.65 0.89 0.38
N ARG A 472 -21.58 1.00 -0.57
CA ARG A 472 -22.14 -0.14 -1.29
C ARG A 472 -21.07 -0.96 -2.00
N GLU A 473 -20.27 -0.33 -2.86
CA GLU A 473 -19.20 -1.00 -3.60
C GLU A 473 -18.16 -1.62 -2.66
N PHE A 474 -17.87 -0.94 -1.55
CA PHE A 474 -16.98 -1.46 -0.51
C PHE A 474 -17.51 -2.74 0.12
N TYR A 475 -18.75 -2.78 0.61
CA TYR A 475 -19.30 -3.97 1.25
C TYR A 475 -19.58 -5.11 0.26
N ASP A 476 -19.93 -4.77 -0.98
CA ASP A 476 -20.13 -5.73 -2.06
C ASP A 476 -18.82 -6.44 -2.42
N GLU A 477 -17.70 -5.73 -2.43
CA GLU A 477 -16.39 -6.34 -2.68
C GLU A 477 -15.83 -7.02 -1.42
N LEU A 478 -16.09 -6.46 -0.22
CA LEU A 478 -15.59 -7.00 1.04
C LEU A 478 -16.15 -8.39 1.34
N HIS A 479 -17.44 -8.64 1.09
CA HIS A 479 -18.00 -9.96 1.34
C HIS A 479 -17.48 -11.02 0.35
N LYS A 480 -17.22 -10.62 -0.91
CA LYS A 480 -16.68 -11.50 -1.96
C LYS A 480 -15.22 -11.86 -1.68
N THR A 481 -14.40 -10.84 -1.51
CA THR A 481 -12.94 -11.00 -1.46
C THR A 481 -12.40 -11.18 -0.07
N ARG A 482 -13.14 -10.77 0.98
CA ARG A 482 -12.72 -10.80 2.39
C ARG A 482 -11.45 -9.98 2.68
N SER A 483 -11.04 -9.13 1.73
CA SER A 483 -9.89 -8.26 1.83
C SER A 483 -10.33 -6.79 1.88
N VAL A 484 -10.04 -6.14 3.01
CA VAL A 484 -10.36 -4.72 3.22
C VAL A 484 -9.68 -3.85 2.18
N CYS A 485 -8.42 -4.13 1.86
CA CYS A 485 -7.62 -3.36 0.92
C CYS A 485 -8.12 -3.49 -0.53
N VAL A 486 -8.54 -4.70 -0.94
CA VAL A 486 -9.13 -4.93 -2.26
C VAL A 486 -10.49 -4.24 -2.38
N ALA A 487 -11.32 -4.36 -1.34
CA ALA A 487 -12.63 -3.71 -1.27
C ALA A 487 -12.53 -2.19 -1.32
N PHE A 488 -11.60 -1.61 -0.56
CA PHE A 488 -11.29 -0.19 -0.57
C PHE A 488 -10.92 0.31 -1.97
N ARG A 489 -9.94 -0.33 -2.59
CA ARG A 489 -9.50 0.01 -3.96
C ARG A 489 -10.64 -0.10 -4.96
N LYS A 490 -11.45 -1.17 -4.89
CA LYS A 490 -12.59 -1.38 -5.79
C LYS A 490 -13.64 -0.28 -5.64
N ALA A 491 -13.96 0.12 -4.40
CA ALA A 491 -14.88 1.22 -4.13
C ALA A 491 -14.35 2.56 -4.67
N CYS A 492 -13.08 2.89 -4.44
CA CYS A 492 -12.44 4.08 -5.02
C CYS A 492 -12.52 4.09 -6.55
N ARG A 493 -12.21 2.96 -7.18
CA ARG A 493 -12.28 2.80 -8.63
C ARG A 493 -13.70 2.96 -9.17
N ALA A 494 -14.68 2.31 -8.55
CA ALA A 494 -16.08 2.43 -8.96
C ALA A 494 -16.58 3.87 -8.83
N SER A 495 -16.22 4.58 -7.76
CA SER A 495 -16.54 6.00 -7.59
C SER A 495 -15.87 6.92 -8.62
N TRP A 496 -14.67 6.58 -9.10
CA TRP A 496 -14.02 7.29 -10.21
C TRP A 496 -14.69 7.00 -11.56
N GLU A 497 -14.96 5.73 -11.86
CA GLU A 497 -15.57 5.29 -13.12
C GLU A 497 -17.02 5.78 -13.28
N SER A 498 -17.72 6.07 -12.18
CA SER A 498 -19.07 6.64 -12.21
C SER A 498 -19.10 8.16 -12.45
N LEU A 499 -17.95 8.85 -12.47
CA LEU A 499 -17.89 10.29 -12.74
C LEU A 499 -18.14 10.56 -14.22
N ASN A 500 -19.06 11.48 -14.52
CA ASN A 500 -19.15 12.07 -15.85
C ASN A 500 -17.94 12.98 -16.10
N TYR A 501 -17.61 13.23 -17.37
CA TYR A 501 -16.42 14.00 -17.77
C TYR A 501 -16.37 15.42 -17.18
N ASP A 502 -17.53 16.01 -16.89
CA ASP A 502 -17.68 17.36 -16.31
C ASP A 502 -17.83 17.36 -14.77
N GLU A 503 -17.86 16.19 -14.14
CA GLU A 503 -18.06 16.05 -12.69
C GLU A 503 -16.74 15.89 -11.93
N GLU A 504 -16.25 16.97 -11.34
CA GLU A 504 -15.10 16.93 -10.44
C GLU A 504 -15.54 16.64 -9.00
N SER A 505 -15.63 15.36 -8.63
CA SER A 505 -15.90 14.96 -7.24
C SER A 505 -14.71 14.22 -6.62
N PRO A 506 -14.35 14.52 -5.36
CA PRO A 506 -13.24 13.89 -4.68
C PRO A 506 -13.59 12.60 -3.95
N ILE A 507 -14.82 12.10 -4.06
CA ILE A 507 -15.28 10.89 -3.34
C ILE A 507 -14.36 9.68 -3.53
N TRP A 508 -13.68 9.54 -4.67
CA TRP A 508 -12.78 8.42 -4.94
C TRP A 508 -11.41 8.55 -4.22
N LEU A 509 -11.02 9.77 -3.85
CA LEU A 509 -9.72 10.09 -3.25
C LEU A 509 -9.80 10.54 -1.77
N SER A 510 -10.95 11.05 -1.35
CA SER A 510 -11.22 11.41 0.04
C SER A 510 -11.04 10.25 1.04
N PRO A 511 -11.46 9.01 0.72
CA PRO A 511 -11.31 7.87 1.61
C PRO A 511 -9.84 7.61 1.97
N ILE A 512 -9.57 7.37 3.25
CA ILE A 512 -8.27 6.95 3.78
C ILE A 512 -8.45 5.62 4.49
N LEU A 513 -7.62 4.64 4.14
CA LEU A 513 -7.53 3.36 4.83
C LEU A 513 -6.21 3.26 5.61
N LEU A 514 -6.31 3.10 6.93
CA LEU A 514 -5.19 2.71 7.78
C LEU A 514 -5.24 1.20 8.03
N ALA A 515 -4.10 0.54 7.83
CA ALA A 515 -3.90 -0.90 8.00
C ALA A 515 -2.68 -1.16 8.89
N GLN A 516 -2.91 -1.83 10.01
CA GLN A 516 -1.87 -2.23 10.95
C GLN A 516 -1.52 -3.71 10.89
N SER A 517 -2.34 -4.51 10.22
CA SER A 517 -2.11 -5.94 10.09
C SER A 517 -0.89 -6.22 9.20
N THR A 518 -0.25 -7.36 9.41
CA THR A 518 0.90 -7.78 8.59
C THR A 518 0.44 -8.42 7.27
N ASP A 519 -0.77 -8.96 7.23
CA ASP A 519 -1.39 -9.64 6.09
C ASP A 519 -2.22 -8.70 5.17
N TRP A 520 -2.07 -7.38 5.30
CA TRP A 520 -2.85 -6.39 4.56
C TRP A 520 -2.73 -6.51 3.03
N ALA A 521 -1.58 -6.98 2.53
CA ALA A 521 -1.32 -7.20 1.11
C ALA A 521 -1.55 -8.66 0.69
N ALA A 522 -1.95 -9.53 1.61
CA ALA A 522 -2.27 -10.90 1.27
C ALA A 522 -3.52 -10.91 0.40
N ARG A 523 -3.43 -11.54 -0.76
CA ARG A 523 -4.60 -11.82 -1.59
C ARG A 523 -5.30 -13.06 -1.04
N CYS A 524 -6.62 -13.03 -1.06
CA CYS A 524 -7.39 -14.24 -0.80
C CYS A 524 -7.18 -15.19 -1.98
N GLN A 525 -6.70 -16.39 -1.68
CA GLN A 525 -6.71 -17.53 -2.59
C GLN A 525 -8.13 -18.06 -2.72
#